data_AF-F7L371-F1
#
_entry.id   AF-F7L371-F1
#
_cell.length_a   1.000
_cell.length_b   1.000
_cell.length_c   1.000
_cell.angle_alpha   90.00
_cell.angle_beta   90.00
_cell.angle_gamma   90.00
#
_symmetry.space_group_name_H-M   'P 1'
#
loop_
_entity.id
_entity.type
_entity.pdbx_description
1 polymer ?
#
loop_
_entity_poly.entity_id
_entity_poly.type
_entity_poly.pdbx_seq_one_letter_code
_entity_poly.pdbx_strand_id
1 'polypeptide(L)'
;MENFSSSLIEVLNLEKDFIISVSGSGGKTTFCKGLSLELYKKHLLNRNISMLFSTTTKIGDFSDNEFKKIFFNSEEEIDISLFEKVEGLYLTGIKNDRKISALPLKILENVVDKFSYTILETDGSKRKMIKAWNDTEPVYLSKTTISIGIIPIKAIEMEINNLNIHRFEIFESKFNLKKKNKIDIELMAEIITNKEGLFKNSIGKKILFINQVETEEEFEYAKKLANSIEKNSVIEKVIIASLLDKKFYEYKKSSDNL
;
A
#
# COMPACT_ATOMS: atom_id res chain seq x y z
N MET A 1 -19.83 19.45 4.86
CA MET A 1 -19.61 18.15 4.20
C MET A 1 -18.18 18.14 3.70
N GLU A 2 -17.34 17.21 4.16
CA GLU A 2 -16.03 17.04 3.53
C GLU A 2 -16.20 16.64 2.06
N ASN A 3 -15.31 17.13 1.20
CA ASN A 3 -15.34 16.81 -0.24
C ASN A 3 -14.57 15.51 -0.49
N PHE A 4 -15.27 14.39 -0.58
CA PHE A 4 -14.69 13.09 -0.91
C PHE A 4 -14.56 12.92 -2.43
N SER A 5 -13.39 12.52 -2.91
CA SER A 5 -13.22 11.99 -4.27
C SER A 5 -13.60 10.51 -4.29
N SER A 6 -14.06 10.03 -5.45
CA SER A 6 -14.30 8.62 -5.73
C SER A 6 -13.19 7.97 -6.58
N SER A 7 -12.12 8.70 -6.89
CA SER A 7 -10.98 8.24 -7.68
C SER A 7 -9.66 8.30 -6.89
N LEU A 8 -8.92 7.20 -6.90
CA LEU A 8 -7.56 7.15 -6.37
C LEU A 8 -6.61 8.04 -7.18
N ILE A 9 -6.78 8.13 -8.51
CA ILE A 9 -5.95 8.98 -9.36
C ILE A 9 -6.09 10.45 -8.97
N GLU A 10 -7.32 10.90 -8.75
CA GLU A 10 -7.62 12.28 -8.36
C GLU A 10 -7.09 12.60 -6.97
N VAL A 11 -7.45 11.82 -5.94
CA VAL A 11 -7.08 12.16 -4.55
C VAL A 11 -5.56 12.12 -4.31
N LEU A 12 -4.86 11.24 -5.03
CA LEU A 12 -3.41 11.13 -4.94
C LEU A 12 -2.70 12.22 -5.75
N ASN A 13 -3.40 12.93 -6.65
CA ASN A 13 -2.83 13.85 -7.65
C ASN A 13 -1.76 13.16 -8.50
N LEU A 14 -2.07 11.98 -9.05
CA LEU A 14 -1.10 11.24 -9.85
C LEU A 14 -0.92 11.85 -11.24
N GLU A 15 0.33 12.18 -11.54
CA GLU A 15 0.81 12.60 -12.86
C GLU A 15 1.25 11.38 -13.70
N LYS A 16 2.03 11.58 -14.76
CA LYS A 16 2.58 10.49 -15.58
C LYS A 16 3.86 9.91 -14.95
N ASP A 17 4.25 8.72 -15.41
CA ASP A 17 5.56 8.09 -15.16
C ASP A 17 5.91 7.90 -13.67
N PHE A 18 5.00 7.28 -12.90
CA PHE A 18 5.23 6.96 -11.50
C PHE A 18 5.49 5.47 -11.25
N ILE A 19 6.22 5.24 -10.17
CA ILE A 19 6.45 3.92 -9.56
C ILE A 19 5.96 4.02 -8.12
N ILE A 20 4.84 3.36 -7.83
CA ILE A 20 4.22 3.31 -6.52
C ILE A 20 4.63 2.03 -5.80
N SER A 21 5.14 2.17 -4.58
CA SER A 21 5.36 1.07 -3.65
C SER A 21 4.41 1.17 -2.47
N VAL A 22 3.71 0.07 -2.17
CA VAL A 22 2.68 0.03 -1.13
C VAL A 22 3.14 -0.89 0.01
N SER A 23 3.20 -0.37 1.23
CA SER A 23 3.54 -1.08 2.47
C SER A 23 2.38 -1.03 3.48
N GLY A 24 2.44 -1.86 4.52
CA GLY A 24 1.46 -1.86 5.60
C GLY A 24 0.39 -2.95 5.52
N SER A 25 -0.83 -2.63 5.92
CA SER A 25 -1.91 -3.60 6.15
C SER A 25 -3.28 -2.98 5.89
N GLY A 26 -4.32 -3.83 5.85
CA GLY A 26 -5.70 -3.34 5.81
C GLY A 26 -6.14 -2.73 4.47
N GLY A 27 -5.59 -3.16 3.32
CA GLY A 27 -6.12 -2.71 2.03
C GLY A 27 -5.15 -2.70 0.85
N LYS A 28 -3.88 -3.08 1.02
CA LYS A 28 -2.83 -2.99 -0.02
C LYS A 28 -3.23 -3.58 -1.37
N THR A 29 -3.65 -4.85 -1.40
CA THR A 29 -4.07 -5.52 -2.64
C THR A 29 -5.27 -4.81 -3.27
N THR A 30 -6.27 -4.42 -2.47
CA THR A 30 -7.45 -3.67 -2.94
C THR A 30 -7.06 -2.32 -3.53
N PHE A 31 -6.17 -1.59 -2.87
CA PHE A 31 -5.65 -0.30 -3.33
C PHE A 31 -4.93 -0.45 -4.67
N CYS A 32 -3.98 -1.38 -4.75
CA CYS A 32 -3.18 -1.58 -5.97
C CYS A 32 -4.05 -2.01 -7.13
N LYS A 33 -4.99 -2.94 -6.88
CA LYS A 33 -5.96 -3.41 -7.88
C LYS A 33 -6.89 -2.28 -8.33
N GLY A 34 -7.46 -1.53 -7.40
CA GLY A 34 -8.34 -0.39 -7.69
C GLY A 34 -7.65 0.68 -8.52
N LEU A 35 -6.45 1.11 -8.10
CA LEU A 35 -5.67 2.10 -8.83
C LEU A 35 -5.28 1.61 -10.23
N SER A 36 -4.86 0.34 -10.35
CA SER A 36 -4.52 -0.26 -11.66
C SER A 36 -5.70 -0.24 -12.62
N LEU A 37 -6.90 -0.61 -12.14
CA LEU A 37 -8.11 -0.61 -12.95
C LEU A 37 -8.56 0.81 -13.33
N GLU A 38 -8.45 1.79 -12.42
CA GLU A 38 -8.73 3.19 -12.72
C GLU A 38 -7.78 3.72 -13.81
N LEU A 39 -6.48 3.46 -13.69
CA LEU A 39 -5.48 3.89 -14.67
C LEU A 39 -5.70 3.23 -16.02
N TYR A 40 -5.93 1.91 -16.01
CA TYR A 40 -6.25 1.17 -17.21
C TYR A 40 -7.43 1.82 -17.93
N LYS A 41 -8.55 2.01 -17.23
CA LYS A 41 -9.77 2.64 -17.79
C LYS A 41 -9.53 4.06 -18.32
N LYS A 42 -8.84 4.91 -17.55
CA LYS A 42 -8.52 6.29 -17.93
C LYS A 42 -7.74 6.37 -19.24
N HIS A 43 -6.92 5.36 -19.51
CA HIS A 43 -5.99 5.37 -20.63
C HIS A 43 -6.23 4.26 -21.66
N LEU A 44 -7.37 3.56 -21.58
CA LEU A 44 -7.82 2.53 -22.55
C LEU A 44 -7.75 3.02 -24.01
N LEU A 45 -7.86 4.34 -24.23
CA LEU A 45 -7.78 4.96 -25.56
C LEU A 45 -6.34 5.17 -26.08
N ASN A 46 -5.32 5.08 -25.22
CA ASN A 46 -3.95 5.53 -25.53
C ASN A 46 -2.93 4.39 -25.75
N ARG A 47 -3.38 3.13 -25.88
CA ARG A 47 -2.67 1.91 -26.33
C ARG A 47 -1.30 1.54 -25.75
N ASN A 48 -0.61 2.38 -24.99
CA ASN A 48 0.72 2.10 -24.45
C ASN A 48 0.75 2.28 -22.94
N ILE A 49 0.05 1.41 -22.21
CA ILE A 49 0.26 1.25 -20.77
C ILE A 49 0.51 -0.18 -20.49
N SER A 50 1.66 -0.44 -19.92
CA SER A 50 1.95 -1.63 -19.18
C SER A 50 1.98 -1.23 -17.71
N MET A 51 1.21 -1.96 -16.90
CA MET A 51 1.21 -1.85 -15.44
C MET A 51 1.75 -3.12 -14.86
N LEU A 52 2.75 -3.01 -13.99
CA LEU A 52 3.28 -4.13 -13.25
C LEU A 52 2.65 -4.19 -11.88
N PHE A 53 1.85 -5.22 -11.62
CA PHE A 53 1.40 -5.55 -10.28
C PHE A 53 2.14 -6.78 -9.76
N SER A 54 2.82 -6.62 -8.64
CA SER A 54 3.63 -7.64 -7.98
C SER A 54 3.19 -7.71 -6.52
N THR A 55 2.71 -8.88 -6.08
CA THR A 55 2.04 -9.04 -4.78
C THR A 55 2.45 -10.31 -4.08
N THR A 56 2.28 -10.35 -2.76
CA THR A 56 2.24 -11.57 -1.95
C THR A 56 0.79 -11.89 -1.57
N THR A 57 -0.07 -12.24 -2.53
CA THR A 57 -1.48 -12.53 -2.24
C THR A 57 -2.00 -13.77 -2.95
N LYS A 58 -3.23 -14.17 -2.63
CA LYS A 58 -3.87 -15.34 -3.25
C LYS A 58 -4.24 -15.00 -4.70
N ILE A 59 -3.95 -15.91 -5.62
CA ILE A 59 -4.29 -15.80 -7.05
C ILE A 59 -5.80 -15.56 -7.25
N GLY A 60 -6.62 -16.12 -6.36
CA GLY A 60 -8.08 -15.98 -6.40
C GLY A 60 -8.59 -14.54 -6.26
N ASP A 61 -7.78 -13.61 -5.75
CA ASP A 61 -8.15 -12.19 -5.63
C ASP A 61 -8.14 -11.47 -7.02
N PHE A 62 -7.61 -12.13 -8.05
CA PHE A 62 -7.46 -11.63 -9.43
C PHE A 62 -8.21 -12.52 -10.44
N SER A 63 -9.51 -12.73 -10.23
CA SER A 63 -10.41 -13.36 -11.20
C SER A 63 -10.74 -12.48 -12.40
N ASP A 64 -10.37 -11.20 -12.36
CA ASP A 64 -10.75 -10.22 -13.37
C ASP A 64 -10.05 -10.49 -14.71
N ASN A 65 -10.83 -10.52 -15.78
CA ASN A 65 -10.35 -10.78 -17.14
C ASN A 65 -9.52 -9.61 -17.71
N GLU A 66 -9.51 -8.45 -17.05
CA GLU A 66 -8.76 -7.28 -17.50
C GLU A 66 -7.23 -7.44 -17.30
N PHE A 67 -6.80 -8.30 -16.37
CA PHE A 67 -5.38 -8.55 -16.12
C PHE A 67 -4.85 -9.65 -17.03
N LYS A 68 -3.91 -9.31 -17.91
CA LYS A 68 -3.01 -10.29 -18.53
C LYS A 68 -2.07 -10.83 -17.46
N LYS A 69 -1.93 -12.15 -17.38
CA LYS A 69 -1.17 -12.82 -16.32
C LYS A 69 0.15 -13.33 -16.88
N ILE A 70 1.27 -12.86 -16.36
CA ILE A 70 2.61 -13.39 -16.65
C ILE A 70 3.16 -13.95 -15.34
N PHE A 71 3.06 -15.27 -15.17
CA PHE A 71 3.53 -15.96 -13.98
C PHE A 71 4.70 -16.88 -14.31
N PHE A 72 5.67 -16.90 -13.41
CA PHE A 72 6.83 -17.77 -13.47
C PHE A 72 6.73 -18.79 -12.34
N ASN A 73 7.22 -20.01 -12.56
CA ASN A 73 7.44 -20.95 -11.47
C ASN A 73 8.76 -20.62 -10.74
N SER A 74 8.89 -21.01 -9.47
CA SER A 74 10.09 -20.72 -8.67
C SER A 74 11.37 -21.36 -9.20
N GLU A 75 11.25 -22.40 -10.02
CA GLU A 75 12.37 -23.17 -10.58
C GLU A 75 12.71 -22.76 -12.02
N GLU A 76 11.93 -21.85 -12.62
CA GLU A 76 12.11 -21.40 -13.99
C GLU A 76 12.99 -20.14 -14.06
N GLU A 77 13.84 -20.08 -15.06
CA GLU A 77 14.53 -18.84 -15.41
C GLU A 77 13.51 -17.81 -15.94
N ILE A 78 13.56 -16.60 -15.39
CA ILE A 78 12.62 -15.54 -15.78
C ILE A 78 13.05 -14.95 -17.12
N ASP A 79 12.32 -15.27 -18.18
CA ASP A 79 12.51 -14.67 -19.50
C ASP A 79 12.00 -13.21 -19.51
N ILE A 80 12.95 -12.27 -19.45
CA ILE A 80 12.69 -10.83 -19.45
C ILE A 80 12.14 -10.32 -20.80
N SER A 81 12.34 -11.07 -21.90
CA SER A 81 11.86 -10.67 -23.23
C SER A 81 10.32 -10.67 -23.31
N LEU A 82 9.64 -11.41 -22.43
CA LEU A 82 8.18 -11.37 -22.29
C LEU A 82 7.65 -9.98 -21.93
N PHE A 83 8.50 -9.12 -21.36
CA PHE A 83 8.15 -7.74 -21.02
C PHE A 83 8.43 -6.73 -22.14
N GLU A 84 8.92 -7.13 -23.30
CA GLU A 84 9.23 -6.22 -24.43
C GLU A 84 8.04 -5.97 -25.37
N LYS A 85 7.00 -6.81 -25.29
CA LYS A 85 5.77 -6.72 -26.09
C LYS A 85 4.55 -6.48 -25.20
N VAL A 86 4.63 -5.51 -24.31
CA VAL A 86 3.61 -5.30 -23.26
C VAL A 86 2.68 -4.13 -23.59
N GLU A 87 1.44 -4.46 -23.95
CA GLU A 87 0.32 -3.52 -23.99
C GLU A 87 -0.80 -4.05 -23.10
N GLY A 88 -1.29 -3.23 -22.17
CA GLY A 88 -2.39 -3.55 -21.27
C GLY A 88 -1.97 -3.75 -19.81
N LEU A 89 -2.92 -4.16 -18.99
CA LEU A 89 -2.71 -4.35 -17.55
C LEU A 89 -2.12 -5.73 -17.26
N TYR A 90 -0.92 -5.78 -16.66
CA TYR A 90 -0.22 -7.03 -16.35
C TYR A 90 -0.16 -7.30 -14.85
N LEU A 91 -0.54 -8.51 -14.46
CA LEU A 91 -0.25 -9.06 -13.15
C LEU A 91 0.91 -10.03 -13.29
N THR A 92 1.99 -9.79 -12.55
CA THR A 92 3.19 -10.62 -12.58
C THR A 92 3.59 -11.13 -11.20
N GLY A 93 4.40 -12.18 -11.20
CA GLY A 93 5.07 -12.67 -10.01
C GLY A 93 5.43 -14.12 -10.12
N ILE A 94 6.00 -14.65 -9.04
CA ILE A 94 6.32 -16.07 -8.91
C ILE A 94 5.09 -16.77 -8.36
N LYS A 95 4.57 -17.76 -9.10
CA LYS A 95 3.42 -18.56 -8.67
C LYS A 95 3.88 -19.66 -7.72
N ASN A 96 3.24 -19.71 -6.55
CA ASN A 96 3.41 -20.75 -5.54
C ASN A 96 2.02 -21.29 -5.18
N ASP A 97 1.62 -22.41 -5.80
CA ASP A 97 0.28 -23.00 -5.70
C ASP A 97 -0.85 -22.01 -6.00
N ARG A 98 -1.51 -21.53 -4.92
CA ARG A 98 -2.65 -20.60 -4.93
C ARG A 98 -2.23 -19.16 -4.59
N LYS A 99 -0.93 -18.88 -4.47
CA LYS A 99 -0.39 -17.55 -4.18
C LYS A 99 0.54 -17.08 -5.30
N ILE A 100 0.61 -15.77 -5.46
CA ILE A 100 1.68 -15.11 -6.20
C ILE A 100 2.56 -14.44 -5.15
N SER A 101 3.87 -14.52 -5.32
CA SER A 101 4.85 -13.67 -4.64
C SER A 101 5.44 -12.69 -5.64
N ALA A 102 6.02 -11.61 -5.12
CA ALA A 102 6.67 -10.62 -5.94
C ALA A 102 7.81 -11.20 -6.79
N LEU A 103 8.09 -10.60 -7.96
CA LEU A 103 9.30 -10.92 -8.71
C LEU A 103 10.55 -10.53 -7.89
N PRO A 104 11.69 -11.21 -8.11
CA PRO A 104 12.95 -10.82 -7.49
C PRO A 104 13.29 -9.37 -7.82
N LEU A 105 13.80 -8.60 -6.84
CA LEU A 105 14.09 -7.17 -6.99
C LEU A 105 14.98 -6.88 -8.22
N LYS A 106 16.02 -7.68 -8.43
CA LYS A 106 16.92 -7.56 -9.58
C LYS A 106 16.18 -7.68 -10.93
N ILE A 107 15.16 -8.52 -11.01
CA ILE A 107 14.34 -8.65 -12.21
C ILE A 107 13.45 -7.42 -12.36
N LEU A 108 12.79 -6.98 -11.27
CA LEU A 108 11.97 -5.76 -11.28
C LEU A 108 12.76 -4.54 -11.75
N GLU A 109 14.00 -4.36 -11.28
CA GLU A 109 14.88 -3.26 -11.68
C GLU A 109 15.21 -3.26 -13.18
N ASN A 110 15.33 -4.44 -13.79
CA ASN A 110 15.64 -4.58 -15.22
C ASN A 110 14.43 -4.35 -16.12
N VAL A 111 13.21 -4.50 -15.61
CA VAL A 111 12.00 -4.46 -16.44
C VAL A 111 11.13 -3.24 -16.20
N VAL A 112 11.25 -2.57 -15.05
CA VAL A 112 10.36 -1.46 -14.67
C VAL A 112 10.32 -0.32 -15.69
N ASP A 113 11.42 -0.01 -16.36
CA ASP A 113 11.47 1.07 -17.37
C ASP A 113 10.69 0.71 -18.66
N LYS A 114 10.32 -0.56 -18.83
CA LYS A 114 9.44 -1.03 -19.90
C LYS A 114 7.96 -0.75 -19.58
N PHE A 115 7.67 -0.17 -18.41
CA PHE A 115 6.33 0.11 -17.91
C PHE A 115 6.06 1.60 -17.76
N SER A 116 4.91 2.06 -18.28
CA SER A 116 4.45 3.44 -18.11
C SER A 116 4.05 3.73 -16.67
N TYR A 117 3.54 2.72 -15.97
CA TYR A 117 3.15 2.80 -14.57
C TYR A 117 3.54 1.51 -13.85
N THR A 118 4.04 1.60 -12.62
CA THR A 118 4.35 0.41 -11.82
C THR A 118 3.76 0.55 -10.43
N ILE A 119 3.07 -0.50 -9.95
CA ILE A 119 2.42 -0.52 -8.63
C ILE A 119 2.78 -1.81 -7.92
N LEU A 120 3.59 -1.72 -6.87
CA LEU A 120 4.18 -2.87 -6.18
C LEU A 120 3.62 -2.98 -4.75
N GLU A 121 3.16 -4.17 -4.36
CA GLU A 121 3.08 -4.49 -2.92
C GLU A 121 4.45 -4.93 -2.42
N THR A 122 4.95 -4.23 -1.41
CA THR A 122 6.32 -4.39 -0.91
C THR A 122 6.44 -5.33 0.29
N ASP A 123 5.31 -5.80 0.82
CA ASP A 123 5.27 -6.64 2.01
C ASP A 123 3.98 -7.48 2.16
N GLY A 124 4.06 -8.57 2.93
CA GLY A 124 2.90 -9.38 3.33
C GLY A 124 2.45 -9.09 4.77
N SER A 125 1.14 -9.09 5.03
CA SER A 125 0.59 -8.91 6.40
C SER A 125 -0.07 -10.18 6.98
N LYS A 126 -0.13 -11.28 6.21
CA LYS A 126 -0.90 -12.50 6.56
C LYS A 126 -2.36 -12.21 7.00
N ARG A 127 -3.00 -11.21 6.40
CA ARG A 127 -4.39 -10.77 6.71
C ARG A 127 -4.60 -10.18 8.11
N LYS A 128 -3.53 -9.90 8.84
CA LYS A 128 -3.62 -9.20 10.12
C LYS A 128 -3.70 -7.69 9.90
N MET A 129 -4.40 -7.01 10.81
CA MET A 129 -4.65 -5.57 10.71
C MET A 129 -3.40 -4.75 11.03
N ILE A 130 -2.50 -5.26 11.86
CA ILE A 130 -1.24 -4.59 12.23
C ILE A 130 -0.06 -5.54 12.10
N LYS A 131 1.11 -4.99 11.81
CA LYS A 131 2.35 -5.74 11.60
C LYS A 131 3.58 -4.97 12.08
N ALA A 132 4.64 -5.72 12.33
CA ALA A 132 6.00 -5.20 12.31
C ALA A 132 6.77 -5.69 11.07
N TRP A 133 7.76 -4.91 10.67
CA TRP A 133 8.66 -5.22 9.54
C TRP A 133 9.95 -5.82 10.08
N ASN A 134 10.39 -6.93 9.48
CA ASN A 134 11.71 -7.51 9.79
C ASN A 134 12.81 -6.76 9.01
N ASP A 135 14.00 -7.32 8.90
CA ASP A 135 15.11 -6.64 8.22
C ASP A 135 15.08 -6.78 6.69
N THR A 136 14.28 -7.71 6.19
CA THR A 136 14.11 -7.97 4.76
C THR A 136 12.87 -7.29 4.17
N GLU A 137 12.08 -6.56 4.97
CA GLU A 137 10.86 -5.86 4.55
C GLU A 137 10.81 -4.42 5.10
N PRO A 138 10.07 -3.51 4.43
CA PRO A 138 9.49 -3.67 3.10
C PRO A 138 10.58 -3.64 2.02
N VAL A 139 10.37 -4.36 0.91
CA VAL A 139 11.28 -4.34 -0.24
C VAL A 139 10.85 -3.24 -1.19
N TYR A 140 11.64 -2.17 -1.29
CA TYR A 140 11.40 -1.07 -2.23
C TYR A 140 12.22 -1.24 -3.50
N LEU A 141 11.63 -0.80 -4.60
CA LEU A 141 12.35 -0.61 -5.85
C LEU A 141 13.14 0.72 -5.75
N SER A 142 14.41 0.72 -6.18
CA SER A 142 15.26 1.91 -6.13
C SER A 142 14.69 3.12 -6.88
N LYS A 143 13.88 2.86 -7.92
CA LYS A 143 13.20 3.86 -8.75
C LYS A 143 11.82 4.28 -8.22
N THR A 144 11.39 3.82 -7.04
CA THR A 144 10.10 4.22 -6.46
C THR A 144 9.99 5.74 -6.33
N THR A 145 8.94 6.31 -6.93
CA THR A 145 8.66 7.75 -6.87
C THR A 145 7.68 8.09 -5.76
N ILE A 146 6.79 7.17 -5.40
CA ILE A 146 5.77 7.35 -4.37
C ILE A 146 5.70 6.10 -3.48
N SER A 147 5.79 6.31 -2.17
CA SER A 147 5.56 5.29 -1.15
C SER A 147 4.21 5.51 -0.46
N ILE A 148 3.32 4.54 -0.59
CA ILE A 148 2.01 4.53 0.09
C ILE A 148 2.10 3.64 1.32
N GLY A 149 1.95 4.22 2.50
CA GLY A 149 1.81 3.46 3.74
C GLY A 149 0.33 3.31 4.08
N ILE A 150 -0.20 2.08 4.06
CA ILE A 150 -1.60 1.81 4.40
C ILE A 150 -1.73 1.29 5.83
N ILE A 151 -2.64 1.90 6.60
CA ILE A 151 -3.05 1.40 7.92
C ILE A 151 -4.59 1.33 8.01
N PRO A 152 -5.14 0.29 8.65
CA PRO A 152 -6.57 0.21 8.94
C PRO A 152 -6.92 0.96 10.22
N ILE A 153 -7.87 1.90 10.18
CA ILE A 153 -8.32 2.59 11.39
C ILE A 153 -9.05 1.66 12.37
N LYS A 154 -9.67 0.59 11.84
CA LYS A 154 -10.32 -0.49 12.62
C LYS A 154 -9.38 -1.23 13.57
N ALA A 155 -8.07 -1.02 13.45
CA ALA A 155 -7.11 -1.56 14.39
C ALA A 155 -7.10 -0.86 15.74
N ILE A 156 -7.61 0.38 15.83
CA ILE A 156 -7.78 1.07 17.11
C ILE A 156 -8.70 0.23 18.01
N GLU A 157 -8.41 0.20 19.31
CA GLU A 157 -9.07 -0.63 20.34
C GLU A 157 -8.85 -2.16 20.25
N MET A 158 -8.15 -2.66 19.21
CA MET A 158 -7.78 -4.08 19.17
C MET A 158 -6.79 -4.43 20.27
N GLU A 159 -6.94 -5.62 20.86
CA GLU A 159 -5.97 -6.15 21.82
C GLU A 159 -4.59 -6.36 21.19
N ILE A 160 -3.55 -6.03 21.95
CA ILE A 160 -2.15 -6.24 21.58
C ILE A 160 -1.78 -7.68 21.90
N ASN A 161 -1.86 -8.55 20.89
CA ASN A 161 -1.51 -9.96 21.02
C ASN A 161 -1.07 -10.57 19.68
N ASN A 162 -0.57 -11.80 19.74
CA ASN A 162 -0.13 -12.56 18.57
C ASN A 162 -1.28 -13.03 17.66
N LEU A 163 -2.55 -12.88 18.01
CA LEU A 163 -3.67 -13.15 17.10
C LEU A 163 -3.87 -11.98 16.15
N ASN A 164 -3.83 -10.76 16.69
CA ASN A 164 -4.12 -9.52 15.96
C ASN A 164 -2.92 -8.92 15.23
N ILE A 165 -1.70 -9.18 15.71
CA ILE A 165 -0.47 -8.55 15.21
C ILE A 165 0.41 -9.56 14.45
N HIS A 166 0.89 -9.17 13.27
CA HIS A 166 1.84 -9.97 12.49
C HIS A 166 3.27 -9.71 12.96
N ARG A 167 4.01 -10.80 13.23
CA ARG A 167 5.36 -10.78 13.81
C ARG A 167 5.40 -10.09 15.18
N PHE A 168 4.59 -10.61 16.10
CA PHE A 168 4.38 -10.02 17.42
C PHE A 168 5.67 -9.80 18.21
N GLU A 169 6.59 -10.77 18.25
CA GLU A 169 7.88 -10.63 18.94
C GLU A 169 8.72 -9.45 18.39
N ILE A 170 8.69 -9.24 17.06
CA ILE A 170 9.35 -8.09 16.43
C ILE A 170 8.61 -6.79 16.78
N PHE A 171 7.29 -6.84 16.84
CA PHE A 171 6.47 -5.69 17.22
C PHE A 171 6.76 -5.24 18.67
N GLU A 172 6.83 -6.18 19.62
CA GLU A 172 7.14 -5.90 21.03
C GLU A 172 8.53 -5.30 21.23
N SER A 173 9.50 -5.69 20.41
CA SER A 173 10.86 -5.13 20.49
C SER A 173 11.01 -3.76 19.82
N LYS A 174 10.10 -3.38 18.92
CA LYS A 174 10.20 -2.14 18.11
C LYS A 174 9.35 -0.99 18.59
N PHE A 175 8.24 -1.26 19.28
CA PHE A 175 7.26 -0.25 19.68
C PHE A 175 7.06 -0.19 21.19
N ASN A 176 6.68 0.97 21.70
CA ASN A 176 6.50 1.16 23.13
C ASN A 176 5.13 0.65 23.62
N LEU A 177 5.11 -0.57 24.15
CA LEU A 177 3.89 -1.21 24.66
C LEU A 177 3.65 -0.97 26.16
N LYS A 178 4.43 -0.11 26.82
CA LYS A 178 4.32 0.08 28.28
C LYS A 178 2.92 0.55 28.66
N LYS A 179 2.25 -0.25 29.51
CA LYS A 179 0.89 0.00 30.00
C LYS A 179 -0.18 0.03 28.89
N LYS A 180 0.11 -0.55 27.71
CA LYS A 180 -0.85 -0.67 26.61
C LYS A 180 -1.34 -2.11 26.50
N ASN A 181 -2.64 -2.31 26.66
CA ASN A 181 -3.30 -3.59 26.39
C ASN A 181 -3.99 -3.60 25.02
N LYS A 182 -4.23 -2.41 24.46
CA LYS A 182 -4.91 -2.18 23.20
C LYS A 182 -4.17 -1.17 22.36
N ILE A 183 -4.42 -1.20 21.06
CA ILE A 183 -3.88 -0.25 20.11
C ILE A 183 -4.65 1.08 20.26
N ASP A 184 -3.95 2.11 20.72
CA ASP A 184 -4.47 3.46 20.83
C ASP A 184 -3.89 4.37 19.71
N ILE A 185 -4.35 5.61 19.65
CA ILE A 185 -3.90 6.61 18.68
C ILE A 185 -2.39 6.89 18.81
N GLU A 186 -1.86 6.86 20.03
CA GLU A 186 -0.44 7.10 20.30
C GLU A 186 0.43 5.98 19.71
N LEU A 187 0.07 4.72 19.96
CA LEU A 187 0.77 3.57 19.41
C LEU A 187 0.63 3.52 17.89
N MET A 188 -0.54 3.83 17.35
CA MET A 188 -0.72 3.90 15.89
C MET A 188 0.16 4.99 15.27
N ALA A 189 0.25 6.16 15.91
CA ALA A 189 1.15 7.23 15.47
C ALA A 189 2.63 6.79 15.53
N GLU A 190 3.03 6.05 16.57
CA GLU A 190 4.36 5.47 16.67
C GLU A 190 4.61 4.47 15.53
N ILE A 191 3.67 3.57 15.24
CA ILE A 191 3.77 2.60 14.13
C ILE A 191 4.00 3.31 12.80
N ILE A 192 3.34 4.44 12.57
CA ILE A 192 3.47 5.23 11.34
C ILE A 192 4.84 5.93 11.28
N THR A 193 5.26 6.57 12.38
CA THR A 193 6.35 7.56 12.37
C THR A 193 7.70 7.02 12.81
N ASN A 194 7.75 5.87 13.46
CA ASN A 194 9.00 5.21 13.85
C ASN A 194 9.84 4.85 12.61
N LYS A 195 11.16 5.02 12.70
CA LYS A 195 12.11 4.68 11.62
C LYS A 195 12.02 3.20 11.17
N GLU A 196 11.63 2.31 12.08
CA GLU A 196 11.40 0.89 11.83
C GLU A 196 9.91 0.54 11.55
N GLY A 197 9.07 1.57 11.41
CA GLY A 197 7.63 1.48 11.23
C GLY A 197 7.19 1.46 9.77
N LEU A 198 6.00 2.00 9.51
CA LEU A 198 5.28 1.93 8.23
C LEU A 198 6.10 2.37 7.01
N PHE A 199 6.91 3.41 7.20
CA PHE A 199 7.74 4.02 6.17
C PHE A 199 9.21 3.59 6.24
N LYS A 200 9.54 2.50 6.95
CA LYS A 200 10.88 1.90 6.96
C LYS A 200 11.38 1.71 5.53
N ASN A 201 12.60 2.18 5.23
CA ASN A 201 13.26 2.10 3.92
C ASN A 201 12.50 2.73 2.74
N SER A 202 11.44 3.51 2.99
CA SER A 202 10.61 4.09 1.93
C SER A 202 11.36 5.17 1.14
N ILE A 203 11.11 5.20 -0.17
CA ILE A 203 11.76 6.10 -1.13
C ILE A 203 10.70 6.99 -1.79
N GLY A 204 11.11 8.19 -2.21
CA GLY A 204 10.23 9.14 -2.88
C GLY A 204 9.21 9.77 -1.93
N LYS A 205 8.10 10.22 -2.53
CA LYS A 205 7.03 10.94 -1.83
C LYS A 205 6.25 10.01 -0.91
N LYS A 206 6.01 10.39 0.34
CA LYS A 206 5.35 9.52 1.32
C LYS A 206 3.93 9.98 1.58
N ILE A 207 2.99 9.08 1.29
CA ILE A 207 1.57 9.33 1.49
C ILE A 207 1.05 8.30 2.49
N LEU A 208 0.50 8.80 3.60
CA LEU A 208 -0.23 7.97 4.54
C LEU A 208 -1.65 7.75 4.02
N PHE A 209 -2.08 6.50 3.99
CA PHE A 209 -3.42 6.12 3.59
C PHE A 209 -4.12 5.41 4.77
N ILE A 210 -4.93 6.16 5.50
CA ILE A 210 -5.74 5.66 6.62
C ILE A 210 -7.01 5.05 6.01
N ASN A 211 -7.04 3.73 5.92
CA ASN A 211 -8.12 2.99 5.28
C ASN A 211 -9.14 2.42 6.29
N GLN A 212 -10.23 1.87 5.76
CA GLN A 212 -11.32 1.23 6.51
C GLN A 212 -12.12 2.22 7.36
N VAL A 213 -12.26 3.46 6.88
CA VAL A 213 -13.04 4.52 7.51
C VAL A 213 -14.46 4.51 6.94
N GLU A 214 -15.36 3.77 7.57
CA GLU A 214 -16.70 3.45 7.08
C GLU A 214 -17.81 4.03 7.99
N THR A 215 -17.45 4.52 9.17
CA THR A 215 -18.35 5.14 10.15
C THR A 215 -17.86 6.52 10.59
N GLU A 216 -18.75 7.33 11.19
CA GLU A 216 -18.39 8.64 11.74
C GLU A 216 -17.36 8.53 12.87
N GLU A 217 -17.48 7.53 13.74
CA GLU A 217 -16.52 7.29 14.82
C GLU A 217 -15.12 6.98 14.28
N GLU A 218 -15.02 6.11 13.27
CA GLU A 218 -13.77 5.80 12.59
C GLU A 218 -13.18 7.04 11.92
N PHE A 219 -14.02 7.92 11.37
CA PHE A 219 -13.58 9.18 10.78
C PHE A 219 -13.00 10.13 11.84
N GLU A 220 -13.60 10.21 13.03
CA GLU A 220 -13.02 10.95 14.16
C GLU A 220 -11.69 10.36 14.63
N TYR A 221 -11.56 9.04 14.70
CA TYR A 221 -10.26 8.41 14.99
C TYR A 221 -9.22 8.72 13.92
N ALA A 222 -9.58 8.67 12.65
CA ALA A 222 -8.68 8.98 11.55
C ALA A 222 -8.20 10.45 11.61
N LYS A 223 -9.07 11.40 11.94
CA LYS A 223 -8.70 12.81 12.17
C LYS A 223 -7.78 12.98 13.37
N LYS A 224 -8.08 12.32 14.50
CA LYS A 224 -7.20 12.34 15.69
C LYS A 224 -5.81 11.80 15.38
N LEU A 225 -5.74 10.72 14.61
CA LEU A 225 -4.48 10.12 14.17
C LEU A 225 -3.72 11.02 13.18
N ALA A 226 -4.40 11.63 12.22
CA ALA A 226 -3.77 12.59 11.30
C ALA A 226 -3.18 13.79 12.06
N ASN A 227 -3.88 14.28 13.08
CA ASN A 227 -3.39 15.35 13.95
C ASN A 227 -2.19 14.93 14.81
N SER A 228 -2.16 13.70 15.33
CA SER A 228 -1.06 13.25 16.21
C SER A 228 0.28 13.12 15.48
N ILE A 229 0.25 12.93 14.16
CA ILE A 229 1.44 12.85 13.30
C ILE A 229 1.73 14.15 12.53
N GLU A 230 1.00 15.24 12.77
CA GLU A 230 1.12 16.50 11.99
C GLU A 230 2.56 17.04 11.96
N LYS A 231 3.28 16.91 13.08
CA LYS A 231 4.67 17.38 13.20
C LYS A 231 5.67 16.51 12.44
N ASN A 232 5.24 15.40 11.86
CA ASN A 232 6.08 14.54 11.05
C ASN A 232 6.28 15.16 9.67
N SER A 233 7.47 15.73 9.42
CA SER A 233 7.84 16.34 8.13
C SER A 233 8.13 15.32 7.01
N VAL A 234 8.11 14.03 7.31
CA VAL A 234 8.42 12.96 6.35
C VAL A 234 7.16 12.60 5.54
N ILE A 235 5.97 12.74 6.11
CA ILE A 235 4.69 12.42 5.45
C ILE A 235 4.18 13.68 4.74
N GLU A 236 4.08 13.63 3.42
CA GLU A 236 3.69 14.78 2.60
C GLU A 236 2.18 14.92 2.43
N LYS A 237 1.44 13.81 2.55
CA LYS A 237 0.00 13.78 2.37
C LYS A 237 -0.64 12.71 3.22
N VAL A 238 -1.81 13.01 3.79
CA VAL A 238 -2.64 12.05 4.52
C VAL A 238 -3.98 11.92 3.82
N ILE A 239 -4.35 10.69 3.47
CA ILE A 239 -5.63 10.34 2.88
C ILE A 239 -6.44 9.55 3.91
N ILE A 240 -7.62 10.02 4.26
CA ILE A 240 -8.63 9.28 5.02
C ILE A 240 -9.56 8.61 4.02
N ALA A 241 -9.74 7.30 4.12
CA ALA A 241 -10.31 6.52 3.03
C ALA A 241 -11.16 5.32 3.45
N SER A 242 -12.14 5.01 2.59
CA SER A 242 -12.77 3.70 2.46
C SER A 242 -12.54 3.20 1.03
N LEU A 243 -11.65 2.21 0.87
CA LEU A 243 -11.52 1.47 -0.39
C LEU A 243 -12.78 0.64 -0.72
N LEU A 244 -13.57 0.28 0.31
CA LEU A 244 -14.82 -0.46 0.14
C LEU A 244 -15.89 0.42 -0.53
N ASP A 245 -16.07 1.63 -0.01
CA ASP A 245 -17.09 2.58 -0.47
C ASP A 245 -16.59 3.53 -1.57
N LYS A 246 -15.29 3.44 -1.91
CA LYS A 246 -14.58 4.36 -2.81
C LYS A 246 -14.78 5.82 -2.41
N LYS A 247 -14.50 6.11 -1.14
CA LYS A 247 -14.53 7.47 -0.57
C LYS A 247 -13.12 7.83 -0.14
N PHE A 248 -12.57 8.89 -0.71
CA PHE A 248 -11.22 9.34 -0.42
C PHE A 248 -11.20 10.83 -0.08
N TYR A 249 -10.67 11.16 1.10
CA TYR A 249 -10.57 12.53 1.58
C TYR A 249 -9.11 12.86 1.85
N GLU A 250 -8.58 13.85 1.13
CA GLU A 250 -7.28 14.44 1.45
C GLU A 250 -7.44 15.28 2.73
N TYR A 251 -6.83 14.82 3.81
CA TYR A 251 -6.89 15.52 5.08
C TYR A 251 -6.09 16.82 4.99
N LYS A 252 -6.81 17.94 5.02
CA LYS A 252 -6.25 19.28 5.17
C LYS A 252 -6.65 19.77 6.54
N LYS A 253 -5.67 20.14 7.35
CA LYS A 253 -5.98 20.81 8.61
C LYS A 253 -6.76 22.08 8.31
N SER A 254 -7.92 22.25 8.94
CA SER A 254 -8.57 23.55 8.96
C SER A 254 -7.63 24.51 9.67
N SER A 255 -7.29 25.62 9.00
CA SER A 255 -6.55 26.75 9.57
C SER A 255 -7.25 27.43 10.76
N ASP A 256 -8.38 26.89 11.23
CA ASP A 256 -9.39 27.59 12.01
C ASP A 256 -9.47 27.09 13.46
N ASN A 257 -8.33 26.77 14.08
CA ASN A 257 -8.25 26.55 15.54
C ASN A 257 -7.01 27.24 16.13
N LEU A 258 -6.77 28.49 15.70
CA LEU A 258 -5.94 29.46 16.41
C LEU A 258 -6.85 30.50 17.07
#